data_AF-A0A068YDW5-F1
#
_entry.id   AF-A0A068YDW5-F1
#
_cell.length_a   1.000
_cell.length_b   1.000
_cell.length_c   1.000
_cell.angle_alpha   90.00
_cell.angle_beta   90.00
_cell.angle_gamma   90.00
#
_symmetry.space_group_name_H-M   'P 1'
#
loop_
_entity.id
_entity.type
_entity.pdbx_description
1 polymer ?
#
loop_
_entity_poly.entity_id
_entity_poly.type
_entity_poly.pdbx_seq_one_letter_code
_entity_poly.pdbx_strand_id
1 'polypeptide(L)'
;MICHLFAIFVLMSMEDRLFSNLRTKRRLERLRRRKRDTESIRRHLKAGGEYISKRERIRLSKERLRQNLVSGVKFCIDCSFEGDMSAKEHSKFAQQLCRVYGANKKAVSPLSLHLVNFNPAGLLAECCRRKCCGFDNYQIGFHVGSPTDVFKSQRIVYLSPDASDPLLDVDKYSVYVAGGLIDENIVKGRSLDTASRLGISSVRLPIQEFAPMDWSPQNPAKSSSLPLNIVVEILLAYLQHRDWRTALDHHLPHRFRTPIILAS
;
A
#
# COMPACT_ATOMS: atom_id res chain seq x y z
N MET A 1 33.74 -42.12 4.81
CA MET A 1 34.22 -40.74 5.00
C MET A 1 34.36 -39.95 3.69
N ILE A 2 34.98 -40.50 2.64
CA ILE A 2 35.24 -39.78 1.37
C ILE A 2 33.96 -39.28 0.65
N CYS A 3 32.90 -40.09 0.57
CA CYS A 3 31.64 -39.67 -0.06
C CYS A 3 30.95 -38.50 0.67
N HIS A 4 31.14 -38.39 2.00
CA HIS A 4 30.48 -37.36 2.81
C HIS A 4 31.18 -36.01 2.66
N LEU A 5 32.52 -36.00 2.54
CA LEU A 5 33.29 -34.79 2.24
C LEU A 5 33.03 -34.28 0.82
N PHE A 6 32.85 -35.18 -0.15
CA PHE A 6 32.54 -34.79 -1.53
C PHE A 6 31.16 -34.14 -1.66
N ALA A 7 30.14 -34.66 -0.97
CA ALA A 7 28.80 -34.06 -0.93
C ALA A 7 28.81 -32.65 -0.30
N ILE A 8 29.58 -32.45 0.78
CA ILE A 8 29.75 -31.13 1.43
C ILE A 8 30.45 -30.15 0.48
N PHE A 9 31.51 -30.57 -0.22
CA PHE A 9 32.23 -29.73 -1.18
C PHE A 9 31.33 -29.30 -2.37
N VAL A 10 30.50 -30.21 -2.88
CA VAL A 10 29.54 -29.91 -3.96
C VAL A 10 28.47 -28.93 -3.47
N LEU A 11 27.92 -29.12 -2.26
CA LEU A 11 26.95 -28.19 -1.66
C LEU A 11 27.53 -26.79 -1.46
N MET A 12 28.74 -26.68 -0.90
CA MET A 12 29.43 -25.40 -0.72
C MET A 12 29.70 -24.70 -2.07
N SER A 13 30.14 -25.45 -3.09
CA SER A 13 30.36 -24.91 -4.44
C SER A 13 29.06 -24.43 -5.12
N MET A 14 27.94 -25.11 -4.87
CA MET A 14 26.62 -24.69 -5.35
C MET A 14 26.13 -23.43 -4.63
N GLU A 15 26.30 -23.34 -3.31
CA GLU A 15 25.97 -22.15 -2.53
C GLU A 15 26.81 -20.94 -2.98
N ASP A 16 28.12 -21.11 -3.19
CA ASP A 16 29.00 -20.05 -3.67
C ASP A 16 28.60 -19.53 -5.06
N ARG A 17 28.22 -20.42 -5.99
CA ARG A 17 27.68 -20.04 -7.30
C ARG A 17 26.35 -19.29 -7.17
N LEU A 18 25.46 -19.73 -6.28
CA LEU A 18 24.19 -19.07 -6.02
C LEU A 18 24.41 -17.65 -5.46
N PHE A 19 25.32 -17.52 -4.48
CA PHE A 19 25.69 -16.22 -3.88
C PHE A 19 26.36 -15.29 -4.90
N SER A 20 27.25 -15.80 -5.77
CA SER A 20 27.89 -14.99 -6.82
C SER A 20 26.86 -14.49 -7.84
N ASN A 21 25.91 -15.34 -8.24
CA ASN A 21 24.81 -14.98 -9.14
C ASN A 21 23.90 -13.91 -8.52
N LEU A 22 23.57 -14.03 -7.22
CA LEU A 22 22.79 -13.02 -6.49
C LEU A 22 23.54 -11.68 -6.40
N ARG A 23 24.86 -11.69 -6.15
CA ARG A 23 25.70 -10.47 -6.13
C ARG A 23 25.74 -9.81 -7.52
N THR A 24 25.92 -10.59 -8.57
CA THR A 24 25.94 -10.11 -9.96
C THR A 24 24.59 -9.53 -10.38
N LYS A 25 23.48 -10.19 -10.03
CA LYS A 25 22.12 -9.69 -10.26
C LYS A 25 21.88 -8.35 -9.57
N ARG A 26 22.28 -8.20 -8.30
CA ARG A 26 22.20 -6.93 -7.55
C ARG A 26 23.05 -5.82 -8.18
N ARG A 27 24.25 -6.13 -8.69
CA ARG A 27 25.13 -5.17 -9.38
C ARG A 27 24.49 -4.70 -10.69
N LEU A 28 23.96 -5.61 -11.49
CA LEU A 28 23.28 -5.32 -12.75
C LEU A 28 22.05 -4.44 -12.53
N GLU A 29 21.26 -4.71 -11.49
CA GLU A 29 20.08 -3.92 -11.13
C GLU A 29 20.45 -2.49 -10.71
N ARG A 30 21.53 -2.32 -9.93
CA ARG A 30 22.08 -0.99 -9.58
C ARG A 30 22.50 -0.20 -10.82
N LEU A 31 23.17 -0.85 -11.79
CA LEU A 31 23.57 -0.23 -13.05
C LEU A 31 22.35 0.18 -13.89
N ARG A 32 21.36 -0.70 -14.03
CA ARG A 32 20.10 -0.42 -14.74
C ARG A 32 19.35 0.75 -14.09
N ARG A 33 19.34 0.83 -12.76
CA ARG A 33 18.74 1.96 -12.03
C ARG A 33 19.48 3.27 -12.30
N ARG A 34 20.81 3.28 -12.26
CA ARG A 34 21.62 4.45 -12.60
C ARG A 34 21.36 4.93 -14.03
N LYS A 35 21.33 4.01 -15.01
CA LYS A 35 21.01 4.34 -16.41
C LYS A 35 19.63 5.01 -16.54
N ARG A 36 18.60 4.43 -15.91
CA ARG A 36 17.24 5.01 -15.90
C ARG A 36 17.18 6.39 -15.25
N ASP A 37 17.86 6.57 -14.12
CA ASP A 37 17.93 7.86 -13.43
C ASP A 37 18.61 8.92 -14.31
N THR A 38 19.73 8.58 -14.96
CA THR A 38 20.44 9.47 -15.88
C THR A 38 19.60 9.83 -17.10
N GLU A 39 18.92 8.87 -17.71
CA GLU A 39 18.03 9.12 -18.85
C GLU A 39 16.83 9.99 -18.47
N SER A 40 16.23 9.76 -17.29
CA SER A 40 15.13 10.58 -16.78
C SER A 40 15.57 12.03 -16.54
N ILE A 41 16.74 12.24 -15.96
CA ILE A 41 17.32 13.58 -15.78
C ILE A 41 17.56 14.23 -17.16
N ARG A 42 18.18 13.50 -18.10
CA ARG A 42 18.43 14.02 -19.45
C ARG A 42 17.13 14.41 -20.16
N ARG A 43 16.07 13.61 -20.05
CA ARG A 43 14.75 13.92 -20.61
C ARG A 43 14.15 15.18 -19.98
N HIS A 44 14.24 15.32 -18.67
CA HIS A 44 13.74 16.51 -17.96
C HIS A 44 14.48 17.78 -18.39
N LEU A 45 15.81 17.74 -18.48
CA LEU A 45 16.62 18.86 -18.97
C LEU A 45 16.31 19.22 -20.42
N LYS A 46 16.12 18.22 -21.29
CA LYS A 46 15.70 18.45 -22.70
C LYS A 46 14.31 19.08 -22.82
N ALA A 47 13.42 18.84 -21.87
CA ALA A 47 12.10 19.44 -21.81
C ALA A 47 12.11 20.85 -21.17
N GLY A 48 13.29 21.44 -20.93
CA GLY A 48 13.45 22.77 -20.33
C GLY A 48 13.41 22.80 -18.80
N GLY A 49 13.40 21.63 -18.14
CA GLY A 49 13.45 21.54 -16.68
C GLY A 49 14.84 21.77 -16.11
N GLU A 50 14.91 22.15 -14.82
CA GLU A 50 16.18 22.37 -14.13
C GLU A 50 16.77 21.09 -13.53
N TYR A 51 18.10 21.05 -13.37
CA TYR A 51 18.75 19.95 -12.66
C TYR A 51 18.47 20.03 -11.16
N ILE A 52 17.69 19.08 -10.64
CA ILE A 52 17.45 18.96 -9.20
C ILE A 52 18.33 17.84 -8.63
N SER A 53 19.24 18.20 -7.71
CA SER A 53 20.12 17.24 -7.04
C SER A 53 19.34 16.16 -6.30
N LYS A 54 19.92 14.97 -6.11
CA LYS A 54 19.27 13.89 -5.35
C LYS A 54 18.88 14.33 -3.94
N ARG A 55 19.74 15.11 -3.27
CA ARG A 55 19.49 15.66 -1.93
C ARG A 55 18.26 16.56 -1.95
N GLU A 56 18.18 17.43 -2.94
CA GLU A 56 17.07 18.37 -3.09
C GLU A 56 15.75 17.67 -3.41
N ARG A 57 15.74 16.69 -4.32
CA ARG A 57 14.53 15.87 -4.57
C ARG A 57 14.01 15.18 -3.32
N ILE A 58 14.90 14.70 -2.45
CA ILE A 58 14.51 14.07 -1.18
C ILE A 58 13.90 15.12 -0.24
N ARG A 59 14.49 16.32 -0.16
CA ARG A 59 13.98 17.45 0.63
C ARG A 59 12.58 17.85 0.18
N LEU A 60 12.40 18.14 -1.10
CA LEU A 60 11.12 18.52 -1.70
C LEU A 60 10.06 17.43 -1.51
N SER A 61 10.42 16.16 -1.71
CA SER A 61 9.51 15.04 -1.48
C SER A 61 9.08 14.92 -0.01
N LYS A 62 9.99 15.16 0.94
CA LYS A 62 9.68 15.15 2.38
C LYS A 62 8.77 16.33 2.75
N GLU A 63 9.05 17.51 2.22
CA GLU A 63 8.25 18.71 2.45
C GLU A 63 6.83 18.56 1.91
N ARG A 64 6.69 18.07 0.67
CA ARG A 64 5.37 17.75 0.09
C ARG A 64 4.56 16.82 0.98
N LEU A 65 5.19 15.76 1.51
CA LEU A 65 4.49 14.83 2.39
C LEU A 65 4.10 15.48 3.72
N ARG A 66 4.94 16.34 4.29
CA ARG A 66 4.62 17.09 5.52
C ARG A 66 3.46 18.03 5.34
N GLN A 67 3.45 18.79 4.25
CA GLN A 67 2.35 19.69 3.92
C GLN A 67 1.05 18.89 3.73
N ASN A 68 1.10 17.78 2.97
CA ASN A 68 -0.06 16.91 2.78
C ASN A 68 -0.50 16.19 4.06
N LEU A 69 0.38 15.95 5.02
CA LEU A 69 -0.02 15.41 6.33
C LEU A 69 -0.92 16.38 7.12
N VAL A 70 -0.86 17.67 6.82
CA VAL A 70 -1.73 18.69 7.44
C VAL A 70 -2.99 18.90 6.60
N SER A 71 -2.83 19.09 5.29
CA SER A 71 -3.90 19.57 4.42
C SER A 71 -4.49 18.52 3.48
N GLY A 72 -3.91 17.33 3.38
CA GLY A 72 -4.35 16.29 2.46
C GLY A 72 -5.64 15.59 2.90
N VAL A 73 -6.22 14.82 1.98
CA VAL A 73 -7.32 13.90 2.30
C VAL A 73 -6.82 12.89 3.33
N LYS A 74 -7.53 12.76 4.46
CA LYS A 74 -7.11 11.90 5.56
C LYS A 74 -7.49 10.46 5.30
N PHE A 75 -6.51 9.57 5.42
CA PHE A 75 -6.69 8.14 5.29
C PHE A 75 -6.00 7.44 6.47
N CYS A 76 -6.79 6.74 7.27
CA CYS A 76 -6.34 6.03 8.45
C CYS A 76 -6.30 4.52 8.18
N ILE A 77 -5.26 3.87 8.67
CA ILE A 77 -5.18 2.41 8.77
C ILE A 77 -5.43 2.07 10.23
N ASP A 78 -6.53 1.37 10.50
CA ASP A 78 -6.93 0.95 11.84
C ASP A 78 -6.16 -0.29 12.29
N CYS A 79 -5.25 -0.12 13.24
CA CYS A 79 -4.41 -1.17 13.77
C CYS A 79 -5.03 -1.95 14.94
N SER A 80 -6.33 -1.78 15.24
CA SER A 80 -7.02 -2.48 16.33
C SER A 80 -6.98 -4.01 16.23
N PHE A 81 -6.72 -4.56 15.04
CA PHE A 81 -6.67 -5.99 14.76
C PHE A 81 -5.30 -6.64 15.04
N GLU A 82 -4.37 -5.93 15.68
CA GLU A 82 -3.03 -6.46 15.98
C GLU A 82 -3.08 -7.81 16.71
N GLY A 83 -3.97 -7.96 17.70
CA GLY A 83 -4.12 -9.19 18.48
C GLY A 83 -4.77 -10.35 17.71
N ASP A 84 -5.43 -10.07 16.59
CA ASP A 84 -6.08 -11.08 15.75
C ASP A 84 -5.13 -11.68 14.70
N MET A 85 -3.95 -11.09 14.51
CA MET A 85 -3.01 -11.46 13.47
C MET A 85 -1.88 -12.34 14.00
N SER A 86 -1.52 -13.36 13.23
CA SER A 86 -0.29 -14.11 13.44
C SER A 86 0.97 -13.27 13.11
N ALA A 87 2.13 -13.71 13.57
CA ALA A 87 3.42 -13.07 13.21
C ALA A 87 3.66 -13.01 11.69
N LYS A 88 3.14 -13.98 10.94
CA LYS A 88 3.19 -14.01 9.47
C LYS A 88 2.31 -12.91 8.87
N GLU A 89 1.13 -12.68 9.44
CA GLU A 89 0.21 -11.61 9.03
C GLU A 89 0.72 -10.23 9.42
N HIS A 90 1.33 -10.04 10.60
CA HIS A 90 2.05 -8.80 10.93
C HIS A 90 3.16 -8.50 9.91
N SER A 91 3.91 -9.52 9.50
CA SER A 91 4.94 -9.43 8.47
C SER A 91 4.38 -9.01 7.11
N LYS A 92 3.20 -9.51 6.73
CA LYS A 92 2.50 -9.08 5.52
C LYS A 92 1.92 -7.67 5.64
N PHE A 93 1.37 -7.31 6.79
CA PHE A 93 0.88 -5.96 7.07
C PHE A 93 2.01 -4.95 6.86
N ALA A 94 3.15 -5.17 7.51
CA ALA A 94 4.32 -4.31 7.38
C ALA A 94 4.79 -4.20 5.92
N GLN A 95 4.76 -5.31 5.15
CA GLN A 95 5.05 -5.27 3.72
C GLN A 95 4.05 -4.42 2.94
N GLN A 96 2.75 -4.54 3.20
CA GLN A 96 1.72 -3.71 2.56
C GLN A 96 1.89 -2.24 2.96
N LEU A 97 2.19 -1.94 4.22
CA LEU A 97 2.45 -0.58 4.69
C LEU A 97 3.66 0.05 3.99
N CYS A 98 4.75 -0.69 3.78
CA CYS A 98 5.88 -0.18 3.01
C CYS A 98 5.47 0.18 1.56
N ARG A 99 4.56 -0.60 0.95
CA ARG A 99 4.02 -0.32 -0.40
C ARG A 99 3.09 0.88 -0.39
N VAL A 100 2.18 0.96 0.57
CA VAL A 100 1.28 2.10 0.80
C VAL A 100 2.09 3.40 0.89
N TYR A 101 3.09 3.46 1.79
CA TYR A 101 3.92 4.65 1.93
C TYR A 101 4.73 4.96 0.67
N GLY A 102 5.24 3.92 0.00
CA GLY A 102 5.95 4.06 -1.27
C GLY A 102 5.09 4.62 -2.40
N ALA A 103 3.83 4.19 -2.52
CA ALA A 103 2.86 4.71 -3.48
C ALA A 103 2.47 6.15 -3.13
N ASN A 104 2.13 6.42 -1.87
CA ASN A 104 1.78 7.75 -1.40
C ASN A 104 2.91 8.77 -1.62
N LYS A 105 4.16 8.37 -1.38
CA LYS A 105 5.34 9.19 -1.65
C LYS A 105 5.51 9.53 -3.12
N LYS A 106 5.05 8.69 -4.05
CA LYS A 106 5.16 8.93 -5.51
C LYS A 106 3.99 9.72 -6.07
N ALA A 107 2.84 9.70 -5.40
CA ALA A 107 1.65 10.39 -5.84
C ALA A 107 1.89 11.90 -6.03
N VAL A 108 1.18 12.46 -7.01
CA VAL A 108 1.14 13.92 -7.24
C VAL A 108 0.46 14.61 -6.07
N SER A 109 -0.67 14.05 -5.62
CA SER A 109 -1.45 14.48 -4.45
C SER A 109 -1.46 13.37 -3.41
N PRO A 110 -0.46 13.31 -2.50
CA PRO A 110 -0.43 12.33 -1.42
C PRO A 110 -1.63 12.46 -0.47
N LEU A 111 -2.07 11.32 0.05
CA LEU A 111 -2.94 11.25 1.22
C LEU A 111 -2.20 11.71 2.47
N SER A 112 -2.97 12.28 3.40
CA SER A 112 -2.59 12.41 4.81
C SER A 112 -2.76 11.05 5.48
N LEU A 113 -1.70 10.25 5.51
CA LEU A 113 -1.74 8.89 6.05
C LEU A 113 -1.58 8.90 7.58
N HIS A 114 -2.39 8.08 8.25
CA HIS A 114 -2.34 7.89 9.70
C HIS A 114 -2.44 6.40 10.06
N LEU A 115 -1.71 5.97 11.09
CA LEU A 115 -1.98 4.73 11.81
C LEU A 115 -2.74 5.11 13.10
N VAL A 116 -3.90 4.50 13.32
CA VAL A 116 -4.75 4.68 14.51
C VAL A 116 -4.89 3.36 15.24
N ASN A 117 -5.26 3.38 16.53
CA ASN A 117 -5.16 2.21 17.41
C ASN A 117 -3.77 1.54 17.34
N PHE A 118 -2.73 2.33 17.10
CA PHE A 118 -1.39 1.83 16.84
C PHE A 118 -0.55 1.90 18.12
N ASN A 119 -0.12 0.74 18.61
CA ASN A 119 0.78 0.66 19.76
C ASN A 119 2.25 0.76 19.29
N PRO A 120 2.99 1.85 19.58
CA PRO A 120 4.38 2.01 19.13
C PRO A 120 5.35 0.98 19.73
N ALA A 121 4.97 0.38 20.86
CA ALA A 121 5.70 -0.69 21.55
C ALA A 121 5.18 -2.10 21.20
N GLY A 122 4.16 -2.22 20.35
CA GLY A 122 3.57 -3.50 19.94
C GLY A 122 4.41 -4.29 18.93
N LEU A 123 4.00 -5.55 18.72
CA LEU A 123 4.59 -6.46 17.73
C LEU A 123 4.46 -5.93 16.31
N LEU A 124 3.33 -5.28 16.02
CA LEU A 124 3.08 -4.67 14.71
C LEU A 124 4.10 -3.56 14.42
N ALA A 125 4.38 -2.71 15.41
CA ALA A 125 5.35 -1.62 15.31
C ALA A 125 6.79 -2.14 15.14
N GLU A 126 7.17 -3.17 15.90
CA GLU A 126 8.47 -3.84 15.74
C GLU A 126 8.62 -4.42 14.32
N CYS A 127 7.58 -5.09 13.84
CA CYS A 127 7.59 -5.67 12.51
C CYS A 127 7.71 -4.60 11.41
N CYS A 128 7.02 -3.47 11.58
CA CYS A 128 7.12 -2.31 10.69
C CYS A 128 8.54 -1.73 10.69
N ARG A 129 9.17 -1.51 11.85
CA ARG A 129 10.56 -1.03 11.95
C ARG A 129 11.55 -1.96 11.24
N ARG A 130 11.37 -3.27 11.39
CA ARG A 130 12.23 -4.28 10.76
C ARG A 130 12.08 -4.34 9.24
N LYS A 131 10.86 -4.21 8.71
CA LYS A 131 10.61 -4.34 7.26
C LYS A 131 10.68 -3.02 6.50
N CYS A 132 10.16 -1.95 7.08
CA CYS A 132 10.09 -0.64 6.46
C CYS A 132 11.31 0.18 6.87
N CYS A 133 12.28 0.27 5.95
CA CYS A 133 13.50 1.05 6.17
C CYS A 133 13.15 2.52 6.51
N GLY A 134 13.61 2.98 7.68
CA GLY A 134 13.37 4.32 8.17
C GLY A 134 11.91 4.58 8.58
N PHE A 135 11.18 3.56 9.02
CA PHE A 135 9.78 3.64 9.46
C PHE A 135 9.50 4.83 10.39
N ASP A 136 10.35 5.04 11.40
CA ASP A 136 10.18 6.14 12.38
C ASP A 136 10.35 7.53 11.75
N ASN A 137 10.89 7.60 10.53
CA ASN A 137 11.03 8.83 9.74
C ASN A 137 9.93 8.97 8.67
N TYR A 138 8.92 8.10 8.67
CA TYR A 138 7.80 8.24 7.74
C TYR A 138 7.03 9.52 8.06
N GLN A 139 6.61 10.23 7.01
CA GLN A 139 5.79 11.44 7.17
C GLN A 139 4.31 11.05 7.22
N ILE A 140 3.93 10.38 8.30
CA ILE A 140 2.57 9.89 8.61
C ILE A 140 2.25 10.17 10.07
N GLY A 141 0.98 10.16 10.46
CA GLY A 141 0.58 10.23 11.86
C GLY A 141 0.59 8.87 12.53
N PHE A 142 1.02 8.82 13.79
CA PHE A 142 0.98 7.63 14.64
C PHE A 142 0.12 7.95 15.87
N HIS A 143 -0.97 7.22 16.05
CA HIS A 143 -1.94 7.50 17.10
C HIS A 143 -2.30 6.23 17.85
N VAL A 144 -2.25 6.30 19.19
CA VAL A 144 -2.68 5.20 20.06
C VAL A 144 -4.20 5.09 20.13
N GLY A 145 -4.92 6.22 20.01
CA GLY A 145 -6.37 6.27 20.08
C GLY A 145 -7.09 5.82 18.81
N SER A 146 -8.40 5.62 18.93
CA SER A 146 -9.29 5.24 17.84
C SER A 146 -9.47 6.38 16.81
N PRO A 147 -9.98 6.10 15.59
CA PRO A 147 -10.24 7.15 14.62
C PRO A 147 -11.17 8.25 15.16
N THR A 148 -12.20 7.87 15.93
CA THR A 148 -13.18 8.79 16.54
C THR A 148 -12.57 9.63 17.64
N ASP A 149 -11.60 9.10 18.40
CA ASP A 149 -10.90 9.85 19.45
C ASP A 149 -9.91 10.86 18.87
N VAL A 150 -9.23 10.50 17.78
CA VAL A 150 -8.20 11.32 17.14
C VAL A 150 -8.83 12.43 16.30
N PHE A 151 -9.95 12.16 15.62
CA PHE A 151 -10.59 13.08 14.67
C PHE A 151 -12.02 13.47 15.08
N LYS A 152 -12.21 13.83 16.35
CA LYS A 152 -13.53 14.04 17.02
C LYS A 152 -14.55 14.89 16.27
N SER A 153 -14.11 15.91 15.52
CA SER A 153 -15.00 16.87 14.85
C SER A 153 -15.11 16.66 13.34
N GLN A 154 -14.62 15.53 12.84
CA GLN A 154 -14.64 15.22 11.41
C GLN A 154 -15.61 14.09 11.11
N ARG A 155 -16.20 14.12 9.91
CA ARG A 155 -16.97 12.98 9.40
C ARG A 155 -16.01 11.82 9.15
N ILE A 156 -16.26 10.68 9.77
CA ILE A 156 -15.46 9.47 9.59
C ILE A 156 -16.23 8.47 8.75
N VAL A 157 -15.56 7.93 7.74
CA VAL A 157 -16.11 6.97 6.78
C VAL A 157 -15.22 5.73 6.76
N TYR A 158 -15.76 4.60 7.21
CA TYR A 158 -15.03 3.34 7.25
C TYR A 158 -15.20 2.57 5.94
N LEU A 159 -14.09 2.19 5.31
CA LEU A 159 -14.06 1.37 4.11
C LEU A 159 -14.17 -0.11 4.49
N SER A 160 -15.23 -0.76 4.03
CA SER A 160 -15.48 -2.18 4.23
C SER A 160 -16.00 -2.79 2.93
N PRO A 161 -15.45 -3.92 2.45
CA PRO A 161 -15.97 -4.59 1.27
C PRO A 161 -17.42 -5.10 1.45
N ASP A 162 -17.83 -5.33 2.70
CA ASP A 162 -19.16 -5.83 3.06
C ASP A 162 -20.21 -4.71 3.26
N ALA A 163 -19.83 -3.43 3.12
CA ALA A 163 -20.79 -2.33 3.24
C ALA A 163 -21.76 -2.29 2.05
N SER A 164 -23.00 -1.85 2.28
CA SER A 164 -24.03 -1.71 1.23
C SER A 164 -23.66 -0.61 0.23
N ASP A 165 -23.34 0.57 0.74
CA ASP A 165 -23.26 1.78 -0.06
C ASP A 165 -21.87 1.96 -0.70
N PRO A 166 -21.80 2.34 -1.99
CA PRO A 166 -20.54 2.60 -2.66
C PRO A 166 -19.97 3.98 -2.30
N LEU A 167 -18.64 4.08 -2.22
CA LEU A 167 -17.91 5.35 -2.17
C LEU A 167 -17.90 5.99 -3.55
N LEU A 168 -18.79 6.95 -3.81
CA LEU A 168 -18.91 7.59 -5.11
C LEU A 168 -18.03 8.84 -5.27
N ASP A 169 -17.67 9.52 -4.18
CA ASP A 169 -16.73 10.64 -4.18
C ASP A 169 -15.88 10.66 -2.92
N VAL A 170 -14.70 11.27 -3.04
CA VAL A 170 -13.70 11.44 -1.98
C VAL A 170 -13.51 12.93 -1.70
N ASP A 171 -14.11 13.39 -0.60
CA ASP A 171 -14.01 14.78 -0.18
C ASP A 171 -12.80 15.02 0.74
N LYS A 172 -12.41 16.28 0.91
CA LYS A 172 -11.21 16.68 1.66
C LYS A 172 -11.44 16.79 3.17
N TYR A 173 -12.69 16.87 3.61
CA TYR A 173 -13.08 17.18 4.98
C TYR A 173 -13.38 15.91 5.81
N SER A 174 -13.72 14.82 5.12
CA SER A 174 -13.89 13.49 5.69
C SER A 174 -12.57 12.79 6.02
N VAL A 175 -12.65 11.84 6.94
CA VAL A 175 -11.57 10.91 7.30
C VAL A 175 -11.97 9.53 6.83
N TYR A 176 -11.22 8.96 5.91
CA TYR A 176 -11.43 7.61 5.42
C TYR A 176 -10.62 6.63 6.26
N VAL A 177 -11.22 5.51 6.68
CA VAL A 177 -10.55 4.51 7.53
C VAL A 177 -10.62 3.16 6.84
N ALA A 178 -9.53 2.41 6.82
CA ALA A 178 -9.53 1.01 6.39
C ALA A 178 -8.94 0.13 7.49
N GLY A 179 -9.49 -1.08 7.65
CA GLY A 179 -8.98 -2.04 8.62
C GLY A 179 -7.56 -2.49 8.28
N GLY A 180 -6.64 -2.35 9.23
CA GLY A 180 -5.27 -2.85 9.17
C GLY A 180 -5.13 -4.37 9.30
N LEU A 181 -6.15 -5.11 8.85
CA LEU A 181 -6.25 -6.55 9.01
C LEU A 181 -5.70 -7.26 7.77
N ILE A 182 -4.76 -8.17 7.98
CA ILE A 182 -4.32 -9.12 6.95
C ILE A 182 -4.88 -10.48 7.30
N ASP A 183 -5.83 -10.94 6.49
CA ASP A 183 -6.49 -12.22 6.68
C ASP A 183 -6.16 -13.16 5.51
N GLU A 184 -5.53 -14.30 5.78
CA GLU A 184 -5.36 -15.36 4.78
C GLU A 184 -6.68 -16.05 4.43
N ASN A 185 -7.65 -16.06 5.37
CA ASN A 185 -8.96 -16.70 5.27
C ASN A 185 -10.07 -15.68 5.54
N ILE A 186 -10.35 -14.82 4.56
CA ILE A 186 -11.27 -13.67 4.67
C ILE A 186 -12.55 -14.00 5.45
N VAL A 187 -12.61 -13.52 6.68
CA VAL A 187 -13.83 -13.50 7.49
C VAL A 187 -14.60 -12.22 7.16
N LYS A 188 -15.81 -12.38 6.62
CA LYS A 188 -16.70 -11.27 6.26
C LYS A 188 -17.15 -10.50 7.50
N GLY A 189 -17.42 -9.21 7.33
CA GLY A 189 -18.11 -8.38 8.32
C GLY A 189 -17.23 -7.72 9.37
N ARG A 190 -15.97 -8.14 9.57
CA ARG A 190 -15.15 -7.62 10.68
C ARG A 190 -14.98 -6.09 10.66
N SER A 191 -14.69 -5.52 9.49
CA SER A 191 -14.58 -4.06 9.32
C SER A 191 -15.92 -3.36 9.42
N LEU A 192 -17.00 -3.99 8.95
CA LEU A 192 -18.35 -3.45 9.02
C LEU A 192 -18.84 -3.40 10.47
N ASP A 193 -18.62 -4.47 11.24
CA ASP A 193 -18.94 -4.57 12.66
C ASP A 193 -18.16 -3.54 13.47
N THR A 194 -16.88 -3.31 13.15
CA THR A 194 -16.09 -2.23 13.77
C THR A 194 -16.70 -0.86 13.49
N ALA A 195 -17.10 -0.57 12.24
CA ALA A 195 -17.77 0.69 11.91
C ALA A 195 -19.09 0.87 12.67
N SER A 196 -19.91 -0.18 12.73
CA SER A 196 -21.18 -0.20 13.48
C SER A 196 -20.97 0.03 14.98
N ARG A 197 -19.98 -0.63 15.59
CA ARG A 197 -19.64 -0.43 17.02
C ARG A 197 -19.16 0.98 17.33
N LEU A 198 -18.45 1.60 16.40
CA LEU A 198 -17.99 2.98 16.52
C LEU A 198 -19.10 4.01 16.17
N GLY A 199 -20.26 3.56 15.68
CA GLY A 199 -21.36 4.43 15.28
C GLY A 199 -21.04 5.32 14.08
N ILE A 200 -20.15 4.87 13.17
CA ILE A 200 -19.70 5.65 12.01
C ILE A 200 -20.19 5.04 10.70
N SER A 201 -20.34 5.87 9.68
CA SER A 201 -20.75 5.42 8.35
C SER A 201 -19.73 4.48 7.73
N SER A 202 -20.22 3.45 7.03
CA SER A 202 -19.38 2.51 6.28
C SER A 202 -19.74 2.50 4.80
N VAL A 203 -18.74 2.42 3.93
CA VAL A 203 -18.93 2.31 2.48
C VAL A 203 -17.95 1.31 1.88
N ARG A 204 -18.28 0.76 0.71
CA ARG A 204 -17.38 -0.11 -0.07
C ARG A 204 -16.76 0.66 -1.23
N LEU A 205 -15.65 0.18 -1.76
CA LEU A 205 -15.16 0.69 -3.05
C LEU A 205 -16.21 0.42 -4.14
N PRO A 206 -16.37 1.34 -5.11
CA PRO A 206 -17.43 1.24 -6.11
C PRO A 206 -17.04 0.31 -7.28
N ILE A 207 -16.58 -0.89 -6.93
CA ILE A 207 -16.11 -1.91 -7.89
C ILE A 207 -17.29 -2.42 -8.71
N GLN A 208 -18.45 -2.62 -8.09
CA GLN A 208 -19.63 -3.15 -8.80
C GLN A 208 -20.14 -2.14 -9.86
N GLU A 209 -19.94 -0.86 -9.60
CA GLU A 209 -20.43 0.25 -10.41
C GLU A 209 -19.47 0.60 -11.56
N PHE A 210 -18.16 0.49 -11.33
CA PHE A 210 -17.15 1.04 -12.24
C PHE A 210 -16.02 0.08 -12.60
N ALA A 211 -16.08 -1.20 -12.20
CA ALA A 211 -15.07 -2.15 -12.63
C ALA A 211 -15.06 -2.31 -14.17
N PRO A 212 -13.89 -2.59 -14.76
CA PRO A 212 -13.77 -2.91 -16.18
C PRO A 212 -14.65 -4.08 -16.61
N MET A 213 -15.04 -4.13 -17.89
CA MET A 213 -15.90 -5.21 -18.41
C MET A 213 -15.25 -6.60 -18.30
N ASP A 214 -13.93 -6.68 -18.34
CA ASP A 214 -13.19 -7.93 -18.19
C ASP A 214 -13.02 -8.37 -16.72
N TRP A 215 -13.53 -7.60 -15.75
CA TRP A 215 -13.53 -7.96 -14.33
C TRP A 215 -14.58 -9.04 -14.04
N SER A 216 -14.12 -10.29 -13.90
CA SER A 216 -14.99 -11.44 -13.63
C SER A 216 -14.37 -12.36 -12.59
N PRO A 217 -14.45 -11.98 -11.30
CA PRO A 217 -13.89 -12.78 -10.24
C PRO A 217 -14.74 -14.02 -9.95
N GLN A 218 -14.10 -15.19 -9.86
CA GLN A 218 -14.78 -16.45 -9.49
C GLN A 218 -15.21 -16.46 -8.02
N ASN A 219 -14.54 -15.68 -7.16
CA ASN A 219 -14.86 -15.56 -5.74
C ASN A 219 -15.07 -14.08 -5.35
N PRO A 220 -16.33 -13.63 -5.20
CA PRO A 220 -16.66 -12.24 -4.85
C PRO A 220 -16.06 -11.75 -3.52
N ALA A 221 -15.94 -12.62 -2.52
CA ALA A 221 -15.37 -12.24 -1.22
C ALA A 221 -13.87 -11.92 -1.34
N LYS A 222 -13.15 -12.73 -2.13
CA LYS A 222 -11.70 -12.56 -2.35
C LYS A 222 -11.36 -11.41 -3.29
N SER A 223 -12.27 -11.07 -4.21
CA SER A 223 -12.06 -9.98 -5.17
C SER A 223 -12.48 -8.62 -4.63
N SER A 224 -13.43 -8.57 -3.69
CA SER A 224 -13.83 -7.35 -2.99
C SER A 224 -12.90 -7.00 -1.82
N SER A 225 -12.37 -8.01 -1.10
CA SER A 225 -11.37 -7.81 -0.04
C SER A 225 -9.98 -7.57 -0.65
N LEU A 226 -9.71 -6.32 -0.99
CA LEU A 226 -8.46 -5.89 -1.62
C LEU A 226 -7.36 -5.61 -0.57
N PRO A 227 -6.08 -5.91 -0.87
CA PRO A 227 -4.96 -5.49 -0.03
C PRO A 227 -4.93 -3.97 0.21
N LEU A 228 -4.48 -3.53 1.38
CA LEU A 228 -4.40 -2.11 1.75
C LEU A 228 -3.65 -1.26 0.72
N ASN A 229 -2.55 -1.80 0.18
CA ASN A 229 -1.78 -1.08 -0.83
C ASN A 229 -2.59 -0.85 -2.11
N ILE A 230 -3.45 -1.79 -2.50
CA ILE A 230 -4.31 -1.64 -3.68
C ILE A 230 -5.42 -0.64 -3.41
N VAL A 231 -6.05 -0.68 -2.23
CA VAL A 231 -7.06 0.32 -1.82
C VAL A 231 -6.46 1.73 -1.88
N VAL A 232 -5.28 1.94 -1.30
CA VAL A 232 -4.61 3.24 -1.33
C VAL A 232 -4.22 3.66 -2.75
N GLU A 233 -3.69 2.74 -3.56
CA GLU A 233 -3.33 3.05 -4.96
C GLU A 233 -4.57 3.47 -5.79
N ILE A 234 -5.71 2.79 -5.62
CA ILE A 234 -6.99 3.17 -6.24
C ILE A 234 -7.40 4.59 -5.80
N LEU A 235 -7.36 4.88 -4.49
CA LEU A 235 -7.73 6.21 -3.98
C LEU A 235 -6.81 7.32 -4.50
N LEU A 236 -5.50 7.06 -4.57
CA LEU A 236 -4.53 8.00 -5.12
C LEU A 236 -4.80 8.28 -6.61
N ALA A 237 -5.10 7.25 -7.39
CA ALA A 237 -5.47 7.41 -8.80
C ALA A 237 -6.79 8.17 -8.96
N TYR A 238 -7.79 7.86 -8.12
CA TYR A 238 -9.07 8.59 -8.12
C TYR A 238 -8.88 10.06 -7.75
N LEU A 239 -8.08 10.40 -6.74
CA LEU A 239 -7.82 11.79 -6.38
C LEU A 239 -7.09 12.57 -7.47
N GLN A 240 -6.33 11.90 -8.32
CA GLN A 240 -5.64 12.50 -9.45
C GLN A 240 -6.56 12.76 -10.64
N HIS A 241 -7.45 11.82 -10.96
CA HIS A 241 -8.22 11.83 -12.21
C HIS A 241 -9.72 12.08 -12.03
N ARG A 242 -10.24 11.94 -10.81
CA ARG A 242 -11.67 11.95 -10.45
C ARG A 242 -12.50 10.98 -11.29
N ASP A 243 -11.89 9.86 -11.67
CA ASP A 243 -12.53 8.81 -12.45
C ASP A 243 -12.27 7.43 -11.83
N TRP A 244 -13.34 6.81 -11.34
CA TRP A 244 -13.30 5.47 -10.78
C TRP A 244 -12.96 4.40 -11.81
N ARG A 245 -13.38 4.56 -13.07
CA ARG A 245 -13.11 3.56 -14.12
C ARG A 245 -11.62 3.44 -14.37
N THR A 246 -10.96 4.56 -14.62
CA THR A 246 -9.50 4.60 -14.80
C THR A 246 -8.75 4.10 -13.55
N ALA A 247 -9.17 4.53 -12.35
CA ALA A 247 -8.51 4.12 -11.10
C ALA A 247 -8.61 2.62 -10.84
N LEU A 248 -9.80 2.04 -11.02
CA LEU A 248 -10.04 0.61 -10.85
C LEU A 248 -9.37 -0.20 -11.97
N ASP A 249 -9.42 0.25 -13.22
CA ASP A 249 -8.79 -0.46 -14.32
C ASP A 249 -7.27 -0.60 -14.10
N HIS A 250 -6.60 0.47 -13.69
CA HIS A 250 -5.14 0.40 -13.49
C HIS A 250 -4.76 -0.51 -12.30
N HIS A 251 -5.51 -0.48 -11.21
CA HIS A 251 -5.04 -1.02 -9.92
C HIS A 251 -5.72 -2.32 -9.48
N LEU A 252 -6.87 -2.69 -10.06
CA LEU A 252 -7.50 -3.97 -9.73
C LEU A 252 -6.61 -5.16 -10.13
N PRO A 253 -6.52 -6.22 -9.31
CA PRO A 253 -5.63 -7.33 -9.60
C PRO A 253 -5.98 -8.07 -10.89
N HIS A 254 -5.03 -8.12 -11.83
CA HIS A 254 -5.22 -8.75 -13.15
C HIS A 254 -5.62 -10.23 -13.09
N ARG A 255 -5.27 -10.95 -12.02
CA ARG A 255 -5.64 -12.36 -11.79
C ARG A 255 -7.16 -12.62 -11.72
N PHE A 256 -7.97 -11.58 -11.56
CA PHE A 256 -9.44 -11.67 -11.50
C PHE A 256 -10.10 -11.18 -12.80
N ARG A 257 -9.30 -10.90 -13.84
CA ARG A 257 -9.80 -10.53 -15.15
C ARG A 257 -9.90 -11.74 -16.06
N THR A 258 -10.92 -11.78 -16.90
CA THR A 258 -11.07 -12.78 -17.96
C THR A 258 -10.31 -12.30 -19.19
N PRO A 259 -9.59 -13.18 -19.91
CA PRO A 259 -9.05 -12.83 -21.21
C PRO A 259 -10.19 -12.42 -22.14
N ILE A 260 -10.11 -11.23 -22.73
CA ILE A 260 -11.02 -10.83 -23.80
C ILE A 260 -10.68 -11.69 -25.02
N ILE A 261 -11.44 -12.76 -25.24
CA ILE A 261 -11.41 -13.48 -26.51
C ILE A 261 -12.11 -12.57 -27.51
N LEU A 262 -11.33 -11.83 -28.30
CA LEU A 262 -11.87 -11.14 -29.47
C LEU A 262 -12.38 -12.23 -30.41
N ALA A 263 -13.71 -12.36 -30.50
CA ALA A 263 -14.32 -13.16 -31.54
C ALA A 263 -13.93 -12.53 -32.88
N SER A 264 -13.09 -13.25 -33.63
CA SER A 264 -12.70 -12.97 -35.02
C SER A 264 -13.89 -13.11 -35.95
#